data_AF-A0A924LPG7-F1
#
_entry.id   AF-A0A924LPG7-F1
#
_cell.length_a   1.000
_cell.length_b   1.000
_cell.length_c   1.000
_cell.angle_alpha   90.00
_cell.angle_beta   90.00
_cell.angle_gamma   90.00
#
_symmetry.space_group_name_H-M   'P 1'
#
loop_
_entity.id
_entity.type
_entity.pdbx_description
1 polymer ?
#
loop_
_entity_poly.entity_id
_entity_poly.type
_entity_poly.pdbx_seq_one_letter_code
_entity_poly.pdbx_strand_id
1 'polypeptide(L)'
;MTAALRPDEVRAGLERAGVRRGDPVGLVLRDGVGLGLAAGGRRWSVASARPGDVGVDVERALRPRWVWWWAAEAASSVVTAGGRVATCWDVAAAHRLLAGGSSAAPAQVWAALHRLDPDSVPRTGQLDLLAPVATGSGGDPESPVDEAGHLRAEW
;
A
#
# COMPACT_ATOMS: atom_id res chain seq x y z
N MET A 1 5.18 15.21 -7.17
CA MET A 1 4.44 15.84 -6.05
C MET A 1 2.96 15.49 -6.16
N THR A 2 2.46 14.61 -5.30
CA THR A 2 1.02 14.30 -5.21
C THR A 2 0.43 15.23 -4.16
N ALA A 3 -0.50 16.11 -4.55
CA ALA A 3 -1.22 16.94 -3.58
C ALA A 3 -2.06 16.04 -2.66
N ALA A 4 -2.02 16.29 -1.35
CA ALA A 4 -2.92 15.65 -0.42
C ALA A 4 -4.36 16.05 -0.77
N LEU A 5 -5.19 15.08 -1.14
CA LEU A 5 -6.60 15.33 -1.43
C LEU A 5 -7.38 15.44 -0.13
N ARG A 6 -8.41 16.27 -0.12
CA ARG A 6 -9.42 16.20 0.93
C ARG A 6 -10.26 14.92 0.76
N PRO A 7 -10.82 14.37 1.85
CA PRO A 7 -11.69 13.19 1.81
C PRO A 7 -12.76 13.20 0.69
N ASP A 8 -13.40 14.34 0.45
CA ASP A 8 -14.45 14.54 -0.55
C ASP A 8 -13.94 14.58 -2.00
N GLU A 9 -12.65 14.86 -2.21
CA GLU A 9 -12.04 14.96 -3.53
C GLU A 9 -11.52 13.61 -4.06
N VAL A 10 -11.41 12.61 -3.18
CA VAL A 10 -10.83 11.28 -3.47
C VAL A 10 -11.60 10.55 -4.55
N ARG A 11 -12.92 10.45 -4.39
CA ARG A 11 -13.80 9.79 -5.37
C ARG A 11 -13.66 10.41 -6.74
N ALA A 12 -13.75 11.74 -6.81
CA ALA A 12 -13.58 12.48 -8.07
C ALA A 12 -12.18 12.26 -8.67
N GLY A 13 -11.15 12.10 -7.84
CA GLY A 13 -9.81 11.71 -8.24
C GLY A 13 -9.75 10.36 -8.95
N LEU A 14 -10.39 9.34 -8.36
CA LEU A 14 -10.49 7.99 -8.92
C LEU A 14 -11.31 7.97 -10.21
N GLU A 15 -12.43 8.68 -10.26
CA GLU A 15 -13.27 8.80 -11.47
C GLU A 15 -12.49 9.45 -12.63
N ARG A 16 -11.75 10.53 -12.34
CA ARG A 16 -10.86 11.19 -13.31
C ARG A 16 -9.71 10.31 -13.77
N ALA A 17 -9.24 9.39 -12.92
CA ALA A 17 -8.28 8.36 -13.29
C ALA A 17 -8.89 7.23 -14.14
N GLY A 18 -10.20 7.27 -14.39
CA GLY A 18 -10.90 6.30 -15.22
C GLY A 18 -11.31 5.04 -14.50
N VAL A 19 -11.23 5.00 -13.16
CA VAL A 19 -11.65 3.84 -12.37
C VAL A 19 -13.11 3.52 -12.65
N ARG A 20 -13.41 2.25 -12.88
CA ARG A 20 -14.74 1.69 -13.08
C ARG A 20 -15.04 0.65 -12.02
N ARG A 21 -16.31 0.24 -11.99
CA ARG A 21 -16.77 -0.82 -11.10
C ARG A 21 -16.00 -2.12 -11.35
N GLY A 22 -15.49 -2.71 -10.27
CA GLY A 22 -14.72 -3.94 -10.31
C GLY A 22 -13.23 -3.77 -10.65
N ASP A 23 -12.78 -2.56 -10.99
CA ASP A 23 -11.35 -2.30 -11.21
C ASP A 23 -10.58 -2.41 -9.88
N PRO A 24 -9.31 -2.86 -9.94
CA PRO A 24 -8.48 -2.96 -8.76
C PRO A 24 -8.15 -1.56 -8.21
N VAL A 25 -8.39 -1.38 -6.91
CA VAL A 25 -7.97 -0.17 -6.17
C VAL A 25 -7.19 -0.60 -4.94
N GLY A 26 -5.90 -0.28 -4.94
CA GLY A 26 -5.01 -0.44 -3.79
C GLY A 26 -5.46 0.48 -2.65
N LEU A 27 -5.54 -0.05 -1.43
CA LEU A 27 -5.92 0.68 -0.23
C LEU A 27 -5.00 0.33 0.94
N VAL A 28 -4.46 1.35 1.58
CA VAL A 28 -3.81 1.29 2.89
C VAL A 28 -4.44 2.36 3.76
N LEU A 29 -4.71 2.05 5.03
CA LEU A 29 -5.29 3.00 5.96
C LEU A 29 -4.59 2.94 7.31
N ARG A 30 -4.65 4.05 8.03
CA ARG A 30 -4.18 4.16 9.40
C ARG A 30 -5.11 5.10 10.15
N ASP A 31 -5.88 4.55 11.09
CA ASP A 31 -6.85 5.33 11.87
C ASP A 31 -6.16 6.50 12.59
N GLY A 32 -6.83 7.65 12.61
CA GLY A 32 -6.29 8.90 13.14
C GLY A 32 -5.24 9.59 12.27
N VAL A 33 -4.74 8.95 11.20
CA VAL A 33 -3.74 9.52 10.28
C VAL A 33 -4.35 9.76 8.89
N GLY A 34 -4.91 8.73 8.28
CA GLY A 34 -5.49 8.85 6.95
C GLY A 34 -5.46 7.56 6.14
N LEU A 35 -5.48 7.71 4.81
CA LEU A 35 -5.40 6.60 3.87
C LEU A 35 -4.55 6.93 2.63
N GLY A 36 -4.02 5.88 2.02
CA GLY A 36 -3.39 5.88 0.70
C GLY A 36 -4.18 5.01 -0.27
N LEU A 37 -4.29 5.48 -1.51
CA LEU A 37 -4.96 4.77 -2.61
C LEU A 37 -4.06 4.68 -3.83
N ALA A 38 -4.18 3.59 -4.59
CA ALA A 38 -3.50 3.45 -5.87
C ALA A 38 -4.41 2.79 -6.92
N ALA A 39 -4.50 3.38 -8.11
CA ALA A 39 -5.27 2.86 -9.23
C ALA A 39 -4.80 3.48 -10.55
N GLY A 40 -4.76 2.70 -11.63
CA GLY A 40 -4.45 3.20 -12.98
C GLY A 40 -3.09 3.92 -13.09
N GLY A 41 -2.06 3.44 -12.38
CA GLY A 41 -0.73 4.07 -12.34
C GLY A 41 -0.66 5.38 -11.55
N ARG A 42 -1.74 5.76 -10.86
CA ARG A 42 -1.82 6.95 -10.00
C ARG A 42 -1.91 6.54 -8.53
N ARG A 43 -1.46 7.44 -7.68
CA ARG A 43 -1.53 7.31 -6.22
C ARG A 43 -2.12 8.56 -5.58
N TRP A 44 -2.84 8.39 -4.48
CA TRP A 44 -3.42 9.47 -3.68
C TRP A 44 -3.11 9.24 -2.20
N SER A 45 -2.88 10.34 -1.49
CA SER A 45 -2.70 10.35 -0.04
C SER A 45 -3.69 11.35 0.55
N VAL A 46 -4.39 10.94 1.59
CA VAL A 46 -5.53 11.68 2.16
C VAL A 46 -5.38 11.66 3.67
N ALA A 47 -5.15 12.83 4.25
CA ALA A 47 -5.19 12.98 5.70
C ALA A 47 -6.65 12.91 6.15
N SER A 48 -6.95 12.03 7.11
CA SER A 48 -8.29 11.88 7.66
C SER A 48 -8.24 11.26 9.04
N ALA A 49 -8.95 11.86 9.99
CA ALA A 49 -9.16 11.23 11.30
C ALA A 49 -10.06 9.99 11.20
N ARG A 50 -10.87 9.87 10.14
CA ARG A 50 -11.80 8.75 9.89
C ARG A 50 -11.59 8.21 8.48
N PRO A 51 -10.49 7.49 8.20
CA PRO A 51 -10.21 6.98 6.86
C PRO A 51 -11.22 5.92 6.40
N GLY A 52 -11.86 5.20 7.34
CA GLY A 52 -12.95 4.26 7.04
C GLY A 52 -14.12 4.91 6.28
N ASP A 53 -14.54 6.11 6.67
CA ASP A 53 -15.65 6.84 6.03
C ASP A 53 -15.36 7.14 4.55
N VAL A 54 -14.10 7.45 4.23
CA VAL A 54 -13.65 7.66 2.84
C VAL A 54 -13.70 6.35 2.05
N GLY A 55 -13.27 5.25 2.65
CA GLY A 55 -13.41 3.92 2.05
C GLY A 55 -14.87 3.55 1.78
N VAL A 56 -15.78 3.90 2.70
CA VAL A 56 -17.23 3.70 2.52
C VAL A 56 -17.79 4.53 1.37
N ASP A 57 -17.41 5.80 1.23
CA ASP A 57 -17.85 6.64 0.11
C ASP A 57 -17.41 6.05 -1.24
N VAL A 58 -16.13 5.66 -1.34
CA VAL A 58 -15.57 5.03 -2.54
C VAL A 58 -16.24 3.69 -2.84
N GLU A 59 -16.47 2.84 -1.84
CA GLU A 59 -17.16 1.56 -2.00
C GLU A 59 -18.59 1.78 -2.52
N ARG A 60 -19.33 2.72 -1.96
CA ARG A 60 -20.72 2.99 -2.37
C ARG A 60 -20.81 3.51 -3.80
N ALA A 61 -19.91 4.41 -4.18
CA ALA A 61 -19.95 5.06 -5.49
C ALA A 61 -19.38 4.17 -6.61
N LEU A 62 -18.22 3.56 -6.38
CA LEU A 62 -17.46 2.89 -7.44
C LEU A 62 -17.54 1.36 -7.35
N ARG A 63 -17.79 0.79 -6.17
CA ARG A 63 -17.69 -0.66 -5.91
C ARG A 63 -16.44 -1.27 -6.55
N PRO A 64 -15.24 -0.76 -6.19
CA PRO A 64 -14.01 -1.29 -6.75
C PRO A 64 -13.76 -2.69 -6.20
N ARG A 65 -12.73 -3.31 -6.75
CA ARG A 65 -12.13 -4.51 -6.21
C ARG A 65 -10.97 -4.06 -5.34
N TRP A 66 -11.17 -4.02 -4.03
CA TRP A 66 -10.14 -3.57 -3.11
C TRP A 66 -8.92 -4.49 -3.17
N VAL A 67 -7.72 -3.91 -3.17
CA VAL A 67 -6.47 -4.63 -3.01
C VAL A 67 -5.81 -4.06 -1.77
N TRP A 68 -5.66 -4.89 -0.74
CA TRP A 68 -5.01 -4.49 0.51
C TRP A 68 -3.86 -5.43 0.83
N TRP A 69 -2.94 -4.95 1.67
CA TRP A 69 -1.80 -5.76 2.10
C TRP A 69 -2.25 -6.93 2.96
N TRP A 70 -3.01 -6.59 4.02
CA TRP A 70 -3.55 -7.51 4.98
C TRP A 70 -4.95 -7.03 5.39
N ALA A 71 -5.96 -7.86 5.13
CA ALA A 71 -7.35 -7.60 5.44
C ALA A 71 -7.60 -7.27 6.92
N ALA A 72 -6.85 -7.88 7.86
CA ALA A 72 -7.00 -7.63 9.29
C ALA A 72 -6.77 -6.14 9.65
N GLU A 73 -5.90 -5.46 8.92
CA GLU A 73 -5.59 -4.05 9.15
C GLU A 73 -6.50 -3.14 8.31
N ALA A 74 -6.61 -3.41 7.00
CA ALA A 74 -7.29 -2.50 6.08
C ALA A 74 -8.82 -2.68 5.99
N ALA A 75 -9.34 -3.89 6.18
CA ALA A 75 -10.78 -4.12 6.07
C ALA A 75 -11.53 -3.61 7.32
N SER A 76 -10.87 -3.66 8.48
CA SER A 76 -11.49 -3.36 9.78
C SER A 76 -12.07 -1.96 9.85
N SER A 77 -11.34 -0.93 9.43
CA SER A 77 -11.81 0.46 9.54
C SER A 77 -12.96 0.76 8.58
N VAL A 78 -12.98 0.17 7.37
CA VAL A 78 -14.11 0.32 6.43
C VAL A 78 -15.36 -0.40 6.94
N VAL A 79 -15.22 -1.61 7.48
CA VAL A 79 -16.34 -2.38 8.04
C VAL A 79 -16.89 -1.72 9.30
N THR A 80 -16.02 -1.23 10.18
CA THR A 80 -16.41 -0.52 11.41
C THR A 80 -17.15 0.79 11.11
N ALA A 81 -16.78 1.47 10.02
CA ALA A 81 -17.53 2.63 9.50
C ALA A 81 -18.87 2.28 8.84
N GLY A 82 -19.28 1.00 8.84
CA GLY A 82 -20.54 0.53 8.26
C GLY A 82 -20.46 0.21 6.77
N GLY A 83 -19.25 0.11 6.21
CA GLY A 83 -19.02 -0.33 4.84
C GLY A 83 -19.30 -1.80 4.62
N ARG A 84 -19.74 -2.15 3.42
CA ARG A 84 -19.86 -3.53 2.95
C ARG A 84 -18.99 -3.70 1.73
N VAL A 85 -17.81 -4.27 1.91
CA VAL A 85 -16.86 -4.54 0.84
C VAL A 85 -17.44 -5.60 -0.10
N ALA A 86 -17.71 -5.23 -1.35
CA ALA A 86 -18.25 -6.16 -2.34
C ALA A 86 -17.23 -7.21 -2.81
N THR A 87 -16.01 -6.77 -3.10
CA THR A 87 -14.92 -7.61 -3.62
C THR A 87 -13.58 -7.11 -3.12
N CYS A 88 -12.70 -8.03 -2.73
CA CYS A 88 -11.35 -7.71 -2.28
C CYS A 88 -10.33 -8.79 -2.67
N TRP A 89 -9.05 -8.39 -2.67
CA TRP A 89 -7.88 -9.25 -2.74
C TRP A 89 -6.92 -8.90 -1.60
N ASP A 90 -6.37 -9.93 -1.00
CA ASP A 90 -5.37 -9.84 0.05
C ASP A 90 -4.02 -10.28 -0.50
N VAL A 91 -3.07 -9.35 -0.58
CA VAL A 91 -1.75 -9.59 -1.19
C VAL A 91 -0.96 -10.59 -0.36
N ALA A 92 -1.00 -10.49 0.97
CA ALA A 92 -0.29 -11.41 1.85
C ALA A 92 -0.83 -12.84 1.76
N ALA A 93 -2.15 -13.02 1.66
CA ALA A 93 -2.77 -14.31 1.44
C ALA A 93 -2.42 -14.88 0.06
N ALA A 94 -2.51 -14.06 -0.99
CA ALA A 94 -2.14 -14.49 -2.35
C ALA A 94 -0.67 -14.91 -2.44
N HIS A 95 0.24 -14.14 -1.82
CA HIS A 95 1.66 -14.48 -1.78
C HIS A 95 1.91 -15.82 -1.08
N ARG A 96 1.35 -16.03 0.12
CA ARG A 96 1.52 -17.31 0.84
C ARG A 96 1.01 -18.51 0.06
N LEU A 97 -0.08 -18.36 -0.69
CA LEU A 97 -0.62 -19.43 -1.53
C LEU A 97 0.27 -19.73 -2.75
N LEU A 98 0.85 -18.70 -3.38
CA LEU A 98 1.60 -18.84 -4.64
C LEU A 98 3.09 -19.12 -4.43
N ALA A 99 3.74 -18.43 -3.49
CA ALA A 99 5.17 -18.56 -3.18
C ALA A 99 5.44 -19.60 -2.08
N GLY A 100 4.41 -20.00 -1.33
CA GLY A 100 4.56 -20.83 -0.14
C GLY A 100 5.09 -20.04 1.06
N GLY A 101 5.23 -20.72 2.19
CA GLY A 101 5.73 -20.11 3.43
C GLY A 101 4.70 -19.27 4.19
N SER A 102 5.13 -18.72 5.32
CA SER A 102 4.29 -17.95 6.24
C SER A 102 4.56 -16.45 6.22
N SER A 103 5.71 -16.03 5.70
CA SER A 103 6.10 -14.62 5.66
C SER A 103 5.55 -13.94 4.42
N ALA A 104 5.01 -12.73 4.59
CA ALA A 104 4.43 -11.92 3.53
C ALA A 104 4.69 -10.43 3.78
N ALA A 105 5.90 -10.12 4.25
CA ALA A 105 6.33 -8.74 4.45
C ALA A 105 6.38 -8.00 3.10
N PRO A 106 6.05 -6.69 3.04
CA PRO A 106 6.11 -5.85 1.83
C PRO A 106 7.32 -6.08 0.95
N ALA A 107 8.52 -6.01 1.54
CA ALA A 107 9.76 -6.13 0.80
C ALA A 107 9.99 -7.54 0.19
N GLN A 108 9.53 -8.61 0.86
CA GLN A 108 9.65 -9.98 0.35
C GLN A 108 8.70 -10.24 -0.81
N VAL A 109 7.45 -9.80 -0.69
CA VAL A 109 6.47 -9.91 -1.76
C VAL A 109 6.93 -9.09 -2.97
N TRP A 110 7.45 -7.89 -2.75
CA TRP A 110 8.04 -7.07 -3.81
C TRP A 110 9.20 -7.79 -4.49
N ALA A 111 10.17 -8.31 -3.73
CA ALA A 111 11.28 -9.08 -4.28
C ALA A 111 10.79 -10.26 -5.12
N ALA A 112 9.81 -11.03 -4.63
CA ALA A 112 9.23 -12.15 -5.37
C ALA A 112 8.56 -11.72 -6.68
N LEU A 113 7.79 -10.62 -6.68
CA LEU A 113 7.13 -10.09 -7.88
C LEU A 113 8.13 -9.57 -8.92
N HIS A 114 9.24 -8.98 -8.45
CA HIS A 114 10.28 -8.41 -9.30
C HIS A 114 11.42 -9.38 -9.61
N ARG A 115 11.33 -10.64 -9.16
CA ARG A 115 12.35 -11.69 -9.33
C ARG A 115 13.73 -11.28 -8.79
N LEU A 116 13.71 -10.58 -7.67
CA LEU A 116 14.91 -10.22 -6.91
C LEU A 116 15.22 -11.33 -5.89
N ASP A 117 16.47 -11.39 -5.44
CA ASP A 117 16.88 -12.34 -4.40
C ASP A 117 16.20 -11.97 -3.06
N PRO A 118 15.38 -12.86 -2.47
CA PRO A 118 14.73 -12.59 -1.21
C PRO A 118 15.72 -12.43 -0.04
N ASP A 119 16.92 -13.01 -0.12
CA ASP A 119 17.94 -12.92 0.93
C ASP A 119 18.71 -11.60 0.90
N SER A 120 18.64 -10.85 -0.20
CA SER A 120 19.23 -9.51 -0.35
C SER A 120 18.28 -8.37 0.02
N VAL A 121 17.08 -8.68 0.51
CA VAL A 121 16.09 -7.65 0.90
C VAL A 121 16.68 -6.73 2.00
N PRO A 122 16.66 -5.40 1.79
CA PRO A 122 17.09 -4.43 2.80
C PRO A 122 16.32 -4.59 4.12
N ARG A 123 17.02 -4.46 5.25
CA ARG A 123 16.45 -4.59 6.60
C ARG A 123 16.78 -3.36 7.44
N THR A 124 15.81 -2.90 8.23
CA THR A 124 15.99 -1.77 9.14
C THR A 124 16.77 -2.25 10.37
N GLY A 125 18.10 -2.20 10.27
CA GLY A 125 19.03 -2.35 11.37
C GLY A 125 19.36 -3.79 11.79
N GLN A 126 20.63 -4.16 11.61
CA GLN A 126 21.51 -4.20 12.76
C GLN A 126 22.55 -3.11 12.49
N LEU A 127 22.82 -2.20 13.43
CA LEU A 127 24.00 -1.34 13.32
C LEU A 127 25.18 -2.32 13.29
N ASP A 128 25.77 -2.53 12.12
CA ASP A 128 27.06 -3.20 12.07
C ASP A 128 28.08 -2.20 12.62
N LEU A 129 28.33 -2.27 13.92
CA LEU A 129 29.27 -1.40 14.64
C LEU A 129 30.70 -1.49 14.10
N LEU A 130 30.96 -2.49 13.23
CA LEU A 130 32.25 -2.74 12.59
C LEU A 130 32.20 -2.52 11.07
N ALA A 131 31.03 -2.21 10.50
CA ALA A 131 30.97 -1.83 9.10
C ALA A 131 31.64 -0.47 8.90
N PRO A 132 32.43 -0.28 7.82
CA PRO A 132 32.80 1.05 7.36
C PRO A 132 31.52 1.88 7.24
N VAL A 133 31.52 3.10 7.77
CA VAL A 133 30.39 4.03 7.62
C VAL A 133 30.04 4.10 6.15
N ALA A 134 28.97 3.44 5.74
CA ALA A 134 28.44 3.57 4.41
C ALA A 134 27.98 5.02 4.31
N THR A 135 28.72 5.84 3.55
CA THR A 135 28.25 7.15 3.12
C THR A 135 26.92 6.90 2.41
N GLY A 136 25.84 7.36 3.03
CA GLY A 136 24.48 6.93 2.72
C GLY A 136 24.20 6.86 1.22
N SER A 137 23.48 5.82 0.82
CA SER A 137 22.97 5.65 -0.54
C SER A 137 22.21 6.92 -0.94
N GLY A 138 22.89 7.75 -1.74
CA GLY A 138 22.42 9.04 -2.18
C GLY A 138 21.28 8.86 -3.16
N GLY A 139 20.06 8.92 -2.66
CA GLY A 139 18.84 8.85 -3.46
C GLY A 139 17.77 9.74 -2.84
N ASP A 140 16.72 10.02 -3.63
CA ASP A 140 15.54 10.72 -3.12
C ASP A 140 14.93 9.90 -1.97
N PRO A 141 14.85 10.41 -0.73
CA PRO A 141 14.24 9.70 0.39
C PRO A 141 12.75 9.38 0.16
N GLU A 142 12.09 10.10 -0.75
CA GLU A 142 10.72 9.85 -1.15
C GLU A 142 10.59 8.73 -2.22
N SER A 143 11.71 8.21 -2.73
CA SER A 143 11.70 7.03 -3.60
C SER A 143 11.64 5.77 -2.73
N PRO A 144 10.57 4.97 -2.81
CA PRO A 144 10.43 3.76 -2.00
C PRO A 144 11.34 2.60 -2.45
N VAL A 145 11.91 2.71 -3.65
CA VAL A 145 12.71 1.65 -4.28
C VAL A 145 14.15 2.14 -4.41
N ASP A 146 15.12 1.29 -4.07
CA ASP A 146 16.55 1.56 -4.20
C ASP A 146 17.07 1.30 -5.64
N GLU A 147 18.35 1.56 -5.86
CA GLU A 147 18.99 1.37 -7.18
C GLU A 147 19.04 -0.10 -7.62
N ALA A 148 19.02 -1.04 -6.67
CA ALA A 148 18.98 -2.48 -6.93
C ALA A 148 17.55 -2.98 -7.23
N GLY A 149 16.55 -2.11 -7.10
CA GLY A 149 15.16 -2.42 -7.34
C GLY A 149 14.44 -3.00 -6.12
N HIS A 150 15.07 -3.06 -4.95
CA HIS A 150 14.41 -3.51 -3.72
C HIS A 150 13.59 -2.39 -3.08
N LEU A 151 12.53 -2.77 -2.37
CA LEU A 151 11.85 -1.86 -1.45
C LEU A 151 12.85 -1.49 -0.35
N ARG A 152 13.00 -0.19 -0.10
CA ARG A 152 13.85 0.35 0.95
C ARG A 152 13.33 -0.07 2.32
N ALA A 153 14.25 -0.28 3.27
CA ALA A 153 13.94 -0.84 4.58
C ALA A 153 13.07 0.07 5.46
N GLU A 154 13.03 1.36 5.16
CA GLU A 154 12.21 2.37 5.82
C GLU A 154 10.76 2.45 5.32
N TRP A 155 10.38 1.69 4.28
CA TRP A 155 9.07 1.69 3.63
C TRP A 155 8.23 0.44 3.91
#